data_AF-A0A4Q0ATX7-F1
#
_entry.id   AF-A0A4Q0ATX7-F1
#
_cell.length_a   1.000
_cell.length_b   1.000
_cell.length_c   1.000
_cell.angle_alpha   90.00
_cell.angle_beta   90.00
_cell.angle_gamma   90.00
#
_symmetry.space_group_name_H-M   'P 1'
#
loop_
_entity.id
_entity.type
_entity.pdbx_description
1 polymer ?
#
loop_
_entity_poly.entity_id
_entity_poly.type
_entity_poly.pdbx_seq_one_letter_code
_entity_poly.pdbx_strand_id
1 'polypeptide(L)'
;MALEEVDGGEMNNIIVDNIVMENVRHYPIYITLGSRNRGPLATTKEGSVKNIYISNIRVLNADSLSGIQITGVPDYAIQNIQLRHITVQYQGGGTKADGLRSFPELAKGYPEPFLLGKTPAYGLFVRHVQDLTLSDIQFETIENDERPVMYCNDVNGIEIDELKAPVARGIPAAVLHNVKNIEIRHAPLFQSVVAD
;
A
#
# COMPACT_ATOMS: atom_id res chain seq x y z
N MET A 1 5.08 -6.38 8.88
CA MET A 1 5.47 -7.55 8.05
C MET A 1 5.99 -7.05 6.71
N ALA A 2 7.01 -7.69 6.14
CA ALA A 2 7.58 -7.30 4.86
C ALA A 2 7.76 -8.52 3.94
N LEU A 3 7.33 -8.38 2.69
CA LEU A 3 7.55 -9.30 1.58
C LEU A 3 8.28 -8.52 0.49
N GLU A 4 9.59 -8.77 0.36
CA GLU A 4 10.47 -7.99 -0.51
C GLU A 4 11.15 -8.89 -1.53
N GLU A 5 10.91 -8.64 -2.81
CA GLU A 5 11.61 -9.29 -3.92
C GLU A 5 12.47 -8.26 -4.64
N VAL A 6 13.66 -8.67 -5.08
CA VAL A 6 14.58 -7.78 -5.80
C VAL A 6 15.30 -8.50 -6.91
N ASP A 7 15.46 -7.81 -8.04
CA ASP A 7 16.09 -8.37 -9.24
C ASP A 7 15.34 -9.65 -9.69
N GLY A 8 15.98 -10.57 -10.42
CA GLY A 8 15.30 -11.61 -11.20
C GLY A 8 14.63 -12.77 -10.44
N GLY A 9 14.29 -12.62 -9.15
CA GLY A 9 13.58 -13.66 -8.38
C GLY A 9 12.08 -13.70 -8.65
N GLU A 10 11.44 -14.78 -8.18
CA GLU A 10 9.99 -14.95 -8.22
C GLU A 10 9.44 -15.12 -6.80
N MET A 11 8.59 -14.18 -6.40
CA MET A 11 7.77 -14.24 -5.20
C MET A 11 6.33 -14.52 -5.60
N ASN A 12 5.90 -15.76 -5.39
CA ASN A 12 4.62 -16.24 -5.91
C ASN A 12 3.94 -17.21 -4.93
N ASN A 13 2.61 -17.17 -4.88
CA ASN A 13 1.76 -18.06 -4.08
C ASN A 13 2.06 -18.01 -2.57
N ILE A 14 2.05 -16.80 -2.02
CA ILE A 14 2.23 -16.57 -0.59
C ILE A 14 0.87 -16.41 0.08
N ILE A 15 0.65 -17.15 1.16
CA ILE A 15 -0.52 -17.02 2.03
C ILE A 15 -0.03 -16.62 3.42
N VAL A 16 -0.61 -15.56 3.95
CA VAL A 16 -0.42 -15.13 5.34
C VAL A 16 -1.79 -15.03 5.99
N ASP A 17 -1.96 -15.69 7.12
CA ASP A 17 -3.25 -15.75 7.80
C ASP A 17 -3.10 -15.69 9.32
N ASN A 18 -4.08 -15.06 9.97
CA ASN A 18 -4.31 -15.11 11.42
C ASN A 18 -3.12 -14.60 12.26
N ILE A 19 -2.77 -13.32 12.05
CA ILE A 19 -1.66 -12.67 12.75
C ILE A 19 -2.18 -11.46 13.55
N VAL A 20 -1.74 -11.36 14.81
CA VAL A 20 -1.81 -10.14 15.60
C VAL A 20 -0.42 -9.52 15.69
N MET A 21 -0.31 -8.23 15.37
CA MET A 21 0.93 -7.46 15.49
C MET A 21 0.71 -6.27 16.44
N GLU A 22 1.69 -5.99 17.29
CA GLU A 22 1.65 -4.85 18.21
C GLU A 22 2.92 -4.02 18.09
N ASN A 23 2.79 -2.69 18.24
CA ASN A 23 3.91 -1.75 18.22
C ASN A 23 4.74 -1.84 16.93
N VAL A 24 4.05 -1.96 15.79
CA VAL A 24 4.69 -2.12 14.48
C VAL A 24 5.34 -0.82 14.06
N ARG A 25 6.64 -0.86 13.81
CA ARG A 25 7.39 0.27 13.27
C ARG A 25 7.32 0.31 11.76
N HIS A 26 7.28 1.53 11.23
CA HIS A 26 7.33 1.87 9.81
C HIS A 26 6.11 1.45 8.97
N TYR A 27 5.84 0.15 8.82
CA TYR A 27 4.80 -0.36 7.92
C TYR A 27 4.14 -1.63 8.48
N PRO A 28 2.79 -1.65 8.62
CA PRO A 28 2.05 -2.84 9.05
C PRO A 28 2.22 -4.01 8.07
N ILE A 29 2.03 -3.74 6.77
CA ILE A 29 2.22 -4.69 5.67
C ILE A 29 2.98 -3.95 4.58
N TYR A 30 4.09 -4.54 4.13
CA TYR A 30 4.91 -4.03 3.04
C TYR A 30 5.11 -5.15 2.02
N ILE A 31 4.72 -4.90 0.77
CA ILE A 31 4.93 -5.80 -0.36
C ILE A 31 5.63 -4.99 -1.44
N THR A 32 6.80 -5.43 -1.87
CA THR A 32 7.58 -4.69 -2.86
C THR A 32 8.27 -5.59 -3.87
N LEU A 33 8.30 -5.11 -5.12
CA LEU A 33 9.32 -5.48 -6.09
C LEU A 33 10.29 -4.30 -6.21
N GLY A 34 11.59 -4.56 -6.00
CA GLY A 34 12.64 -3.57 -6.14
C GLY A 34 13.65 -3.91 -7.24
N SER A 35 14.22 -2.89 -7.87
CA SER A 35 15.21 -3.03 -8.93
C SER A 35 16.60 -2.59 -8.44
N ARG A 36 17.33 -3.49 -7.78
CA ARG A 36 18.69 -3.20 -7.31
C ARG A 36 19.68 -3.18 -8.47
N ASN A 37 19.45 -4.03 -9.47
CA ASN A 37 20.22 -4.17 -10.69
C ASN A 37 21.74 -4.28 -10.44
N ARG A 38 22.13 -5.07 -9.42
CA ARG A 38 23.53 -5.24 -9.02
C ARG A 38 24.29 -6.33 -9.79
N GLY A 39 23.57 -7.16 -10.54
CA GLY A 39 24.17 -8.14 -11.46
C GLY A 39 24.61 -7.52 -12.79
N PRO A 40 25.28 -8.28 -13.67
CA PRO A 40 25.64 -7.80 -14.99
C PRO A 40 24.41 -7.34 -15.78
N LEU A 41 24.41 -6.10 -16.28
CA LEU A 41 23.26 -5.49 -16.98
C LEU A 41 22.74 -6.33 -18.15
N ALA A 42 23.61 -7.12 -18.79
CA ALA A 42 23.23 -7.98 -19.91
C ALA A 42 22.36 -9.18 -19.50
N THR A 43 22.32 -9.53 -18.21
CA THR A 43 21.67 -10.73 -17.70
C THR A 43 20.69 -10.47 -16.57
N THR A 44 20.82 -9.34 -15.87
CA THR A 44 19.87 -8.96 -14.82
C THR A 44 18.52 -8.66 -15.44
N LYS A 45 17.51 -9.36 -14.96
CA LYS A 45 16.11 -9.11 -15.29
C LYS A 45 15.40 -8.65 -14.04
N GLU A 46 14.30 -7.92 -14.23
CA GLU A 46 13.40 -7.64 -13.13
C GLU A 46 12.69 -8.93 -12.69
N GLY A 47 12.36 -8.96 -11.41
CA GLY A 47 11.66 -10.08 -10.79
C GLY A 47 10.18 -10.05 -11.05
N SER A 48 9.48 -10.95 -10.36
CA SER A 48 8.02 -10.95 -10.36
C SER A 48 7.48 -11.20 -8.95
N VAL A 49 6.45 -10.44 -8.61
CA VAL A 49 5.70 -10.59 -7.36
C VAL A 49 4.24 -10.75 -7.73
N LYS A 50 3.66 -11.91 -7.41
CA LYS A 50 2.26 -12.19 -7.75
C LYS A 50 1.58 -13.18 -6.81
N ASN A 51 0.25 -13.20 -6.80
CA ASN A 51 -0.55 -14.17 -6.06
C ASN A 51 -0.22 -14.18 -4.56
N ILE A 52 -0.42 -13.03 -3.91
CA ILE A 52 -0.22 -12.86 -2.48
C ILE A 52 -1.57 -12.65 -1.80
N TYR A 53 -1.89 -13.50 -0.85
CA TYR A 53 -3.16 -13.52 -0.13
C TYR A 53 -2.90 -13.32 1.35
N ILE A 54 -3.36 -12.21 1.91
CA ILE A 54 -3.16 -11.87 3.33
C ILE A 54 -4.53 -11.70 3.97
N SER A 55 -4.82 -12.49 4.99
CA SER A 55 -6.10 -12.42 5.70
C SER A 55 -6.02 -12.49 7.21
N ASN A 56 -7.08 -12.02 7.86
CA ASN A 56 -7.27 -12.14 9.31
C ASN A 56 -6.10 -11.51 10.09
N ILE A 57 -5.84 -10.23 9.83
CA ILE A 57 -4.73 -9.50 10.43
C ILE A 57 -5.26 -8.41 11.35
N ARG A 58 -4.76 -8.35 12.59
CA ARG A 58 -5.00 -7.23 13.51
C ARG A 58 -3.68 -6.57 13.88
N VAL A 59 -3.61 -5.26 13.71
CA VAL A 59 -2.43 -4.46 14.06
C VAL A 59 -2.81 -3.39 15.06
N LEU A 60 -2.10 -3.36 16.19
CA LEU A 60 -2.26 -2.36 17.24
C LEU A 60 -1.02 -1.48 17.31
N ASN A 61 -1.25 -0.17 17.49
CA ASN A 61 -0.18 0.82 17.67
C ASN A 61 0.86 0.79 16.53
N ALA A 62 0.41 0.80 15.28
CA ALA A 62 1.30 0.99 14.13
C ALA A 62 1.81 2.44 14.10
N ASP A 63 3.11 2.60 13.83
CA ASP A 63 3.74 3.90 13.59
C ASP A 63 3.09 4.64 12.40
N SER A 64 3.26 5.95 12.36
CA SER A 64 2.64 6.86 11.39
C SER A 64 3.47 7.06 10.12
N LEU A 65 4.65 6.45 10.04
CA LEU A 65 5.53 6.60 8.89
C LEU A 65 4.83 6.18 7.59
N SER A 66 4.19 5.01 7.58
CA SER A 66 3.42 4.53 6.44
C SER A 66 2.20 3.71 6.83
N GLY A 67 1.19 3.78 5.95
CA GLY A 67 0.16 2.77 5.86
C GLY A 67 0.69 1.43 5.35
N ILE A 68 -0.24 0.55 4.98
CA ILE A 68 0.06 -0.61 4.14
C ILE A 68 0.69 -0.10 2.84
N GLN A 69 1.84 -0.64 2.46
CA GLN A 69 2.58 -0.21 1.28
C GLN A 69 2.74 -1.38 0.29
N ILE A 70 2.29 -1.16 -0.95
CA ILE A 70 2.29 -2.16 -2.01
C ILE A 70 2.89 -1.51 -3.26
N THR A 71 4.11 -1.90 -3.64
CA THR A 71 4.86 -1.20 -4.69
C THR A 71 5.52 -2.17 -5.66
N GLY A 72 5.21 -2.04 -6.96
CA GLY A 72 6.06 -2.56 -8.03
C GLY A 72 7.12 -1.55 -8.46
N VAL A 73 7.68 -1.79 -9.65
CA VAL A 73 8.53 -0.83 -10.37
C VAL A 73 7.91 -0.51 -11.74
N PRO A 74 8.30 0.59 -12.40
CA PRO A 74 7.82 0.91 -13.74
C PRO A 74 7.97 -0.27 -14.69
N ASP A 75 6.93 -0.52 -15.51
CA ASP A 75 6.81 -1.65 -16.46
C ASP A 75 6.73 -3.06 -15.84
N TYR A 76 6.93 -3.22 -14.53
CA TYR A 76 6.83 -4.49 -13.81
C TYR A 76 5.92 -4.34 -12.58
N ALA A 77 4.63 -4.24 -12.87
CA ALA A 77 3.60 -4.21 -11.84
C ALA A 77 3.55 -5.55 -11.07
N ILE A 78 3.37 -5.45 -9.75
CA ILE A 78 3.05 -6.63 -8.94
C ILE A 78 1.58 -7.00 -9.14
N GLN A 79 1.27 -8.30 -9.12
CA GLN A 79 0.01 -8.81 -9.68
C GLN A 79 -0.81 -9.63 -8.68
N ASN A 80 -2.14 -9.49 -8.72
CA ASN A 80 -3.07 -10.34 -7.96
C ASN A 80 -2.73 -10.40 -6.46
N ILE A 81 -2.94 -9.26 -5.79
CA ILE A 81 -2.75 -9.11 -4.35
C ILE A 81 -4.13 -9.01 -3.70
N GLN A 82 -4.36 -9.81 -2.66
CA GLN A 82 -5.64 -9.81 -1.95
C GLN A 82 -5.42 -9.58 -0.45
N LEU A 83 -6.05 -8.55 0.08
CA LEU A 83 -6.09 -8.24 1.50
C LEU A 83 -7.52 -8.41 2.01
N ARG A 84 -7.74 -9.29 3.00
CA ARG A 84 -9.07 -9.57 3.54
C ARG A 84 -9.13 -9.57 5.06
N HIS A 85 -10.16 -8.96 5.65
CA HIS A 85 -10.38 -8.99 7.10
C HIS A 85 -9.16 -8.47 7.87
N ILE A 86 -8.81 -7.20 7.61
CA ILE A 86 -7.63 -6.55 8.18
C ILE A 86 -8.06 -5.32 8.96
N THR A 87 -7.66 -5.23 10.23
CA THR A 87 -7.79 -4.02 11.04
C THR A 87 -6.42 -3.47 11.42
N VAL A 88 -6.18 -2.19 11.16
CA VAL A 88 -4.94 -1.50 11.58
C VAL A 88 -5.27 -0.24 12.37
N GLN A 89 -4.76 -0.16 13.59
CA GLN A 89 -4.74 1.07 14.39
C GLN A 89 -3.38 1.76 14.27
N TYR A 90 -3.37 2.92 13.61
CA TYR A 90 -2.21 3.78 13.45
C TYR A 90 -2.11 4.81 14.58
N GLN A 91 -0.90 5.28 14.87
CA GLN A 91 -0.70 6.41 15.77
C GLN A 91 -1.29 7.71 15.19
N GLY A 92 -1.24 7.93 13.87
CA GLY A 92 -1.78 9.13 13.21
C GLY A 92 -0.81 10.33 13.25
N GLY A 93 -1.32 11.56 13.11
CA GLY A 93 -0.46 12.76 13.17
C GLY A 93 0.35 13.04 11.89
N GLY A 94 -0.04 12.47 10.75
CA GLY A 94 0.35 12.99 9.44
C GLY A 94 -0.25 14.37 9.18
N THR A 95 0.48 15.21 8.47
CA THR A 95 0.05 16.58 8.13
C THR A 95 -0.49 16.66 6.71
N LYS A 96 -1.24 17.74 6.41
CA LYS A 96 -1.67 18.02 5.04
C LYS A 96 -0.49 18.14 4.06
N ALA A 97 0.66 18.65 4.52
CA ALA A 97 1.87 18.75 3.69
C ALA A 97 2.45 17.37 3.35
N ASP A 98 2.41 16.42 4.30
CA ASP A 98 2.78 15.02 4.04
C ASP A 98 1.89 14.42 2.93
N GLY A 99 0.57 14.69 2.99
CA GLY A 99 -0.41 14.18 2.03
C GLY A 99 -0.28 14.75 0.61
N LEU A 100 0.35 15.91 0.45
CA LEU A 100 0.58 16.57 -0.85
C LEU A 100 1.96 16.27 -1.44
N ARG A 101 2.79 15.52 -0.71
CA ARG A 101 4.17 15.27 -1.09
C ARG A 101 4.25 14.34 -2.30
N SER A 102 5.10 14.69 -3.26
CA SER A 102 5.55 13.75 -4.28
C SER A 102 6.47 12.72 -3.64
N PHE A 103 5.98 11.48 -3.51
CA PHE A 103 6.74 10.40 -2.90
C PHE A 103 7.66 9.76 -3.95
N PRO A 104 8.99 9.74 -3.76
CA PRO A 104 9.91 9.23 -4.78
C PRO A 104 9.78 7.72 -4.96
N GLU A 105 10.25 7.23 -6.10
CA GLU A 105 10.51 5.79 -6.29
C GLU A 105 11.61 5.31 -5.35
N LEU A 106 11.61 4.02 -5.04
CA LEU A 106 12.75 3.41 -4.37
C LEU A 106 13.98 3.49 -5.30
N ALA A 107 15.08 4.00 -4.77
CA ALA A 107 16.35 4.06 -5.50
C ALA A 107 16.94 2.65 -5.71
N LYS A 108 18.03 2.54 -6.49
CA LYS A 108 18.78 1.30 -6.78
C LYS A 108 19.44 0.62 -5.55
N GLY A 109 19.05 1.01 -4.34
CA GLY A 109 19.48 0.47 -3.05
C GLY A 109 18.62 -0.70 -2.58
N TYR A 110 18.88 -1.18 -1.37
CA TYR A 110 17.96 -2.12 -0.71
C TYR A 110 16.60 -1.41 -0.51
N PRO A 111 15.44 -2.06 -0.77
CA PRO A 111 14.15 -1.39 -0.85
C PRO A 111 13.61 -1.04 0.55
N GLU A 112 14.24 -0.07 1.19
CA GLU A 112 13.94 0.41 2.55
C GLU A 112 13.18 1.73 2.49
N PRO A 113 11.83 1.71 2.46
CA PRO A 113 11.03 2.90 2.23
C PRO A 113 11.06 3.87 3.42
N PHE A 114 11.49 3.43 4.61
CA PHE A 114 11.59 4.33 5.76
C PHE A 114 12.58 5.49 5.52
N LEU A 115 13.58 5.27 4.66
CA LEU A 115 14.54 6.31 4.25
C LEU A 115 13.90 7.42 3.41
N LEU A 116 12.73 7.15 2.81
CA LEU A 116 11.98 8.13 2.03
C LEU A 116 11.08 9.00 2.91
N GLY A 117 10.96 8.72 4.21
CA GLY A 117 10.11 9.46 5.13
C GLY A 117 8.64 9.07 5.03
N LYS A 118 7.75 9.94 5.54
CA LYS A 118 6.31 9.66 5.57
C LYS A 118 5.73 9.50 4.17
N THR A 119 4.89 8.48 3.98
CA THR A 119 4.09 8.30 2.76
C THR A 119 2.93 9.31 2.73
N PRO A 120 2.44 9.66 1.52
CA PRO A 120 1.37 10.64 1.35
C PRO A 120 -0.01 10.10 1.72
N ALA A 121 -0.15 8.84 2.11
CA ALA A 121 -1.38 8.28 2.66
C ALA A 121 -1.09 7.55 3.97
N TYR A 122 -2.00 7.65 4.94
CA TYR A 122 -1.78 6.99 6.24
C TYR A 122 -2.27 5.53 6.24
N GLY A 123 -3.26 5.18 5.42
CA GLY A 123 -3.89 3.85 5.42
C GLY A 123 -3.27 2.92 4.38
N LEU A 124 -3.27 3.33 3.12
CA LEU A 124 -2.81 2.51 1.99
C LEU A 124 -2.06 3.35 0.95
N PHE A 125 -0.84 2.93 0.62
CA PHE A 125 -0.03 3.47 -0.47
C PHE A 125 0.23 2.37 -1.51
N VAL A 126 -0.24 2.59 -2.73
CA VAL A 126 -0.17 1.61 -3.83
C VAL A 126 0.51 2.24 -5.04
N ARG A 127 1.48 1.54 -5.62
CA ARG A 127 2.13 1.97 -6.88
C ARG A 127 2.53 0.80 -7.76
N HIS A 128 2.33 0.91 -9.08
CA HIS A 128 2.69 -0.14 -10.05
C HIS A 128 2.06 -1.49 -9.66
N VAL A 129 0.73 -1.53 -9.63
CA VAL A 129 -0.02 -2.73 -9.22
C VAL A 129 -1.07 -3.07 -10.26
N GLN A 130 -1.19 -4.36 -10.54
CA GLN A 130 -2.26 -4.91 -11.34
C GLN A 130 -3.07 -5.88 -10.48
N ASP A 131 -4.39 -5.70 -10.46
CA ASP A 131 -5.35 -6.53 -9.74
C ASP A 131 -5.10 -6.57 -8.21
N LEU A 132 -5.52 -5.51 -7.52
CA LEU A 132 -5.56 -5.43 -6.05
C LEU A 132 -6.99 -5.57 -5.54
N THR A 133 -7.23 -6.53 -4.66
CA THR A 133 -8.53 -6.70 -3.98
C THR A 133 -8.40 -6.39 -2.49
N LEU A 134 -9.27 -5.51 -2.01
CA LEU A 134 -9.44 -5.16 -0.60
C LEU A 134 -10.85 -5.56 -0.18
N SER A 135 -10.98 -6.41 0.85
CA SER A 135 -12.28 -6.82 1.38
C SER A 135 -12.28 -6.78 2.90
N ASP A 136 -13.25 -6.07 3.49
CA ASP A 136 -13.37 -5.93 4.96
C ASP A 136 -12.08 -5.38 5.59
N ILE A 137 -11.80 -4.11 5.28
CA ILE A 137 -10.63 -3.38 5.75
C ILE A 137 -11.07 -2.26 6.70
N GLN A 138 -10.47 -2.22 7.89
CA GLN A 138 -10.72 -1.17 8.87
C GLN A 138 -9.41 -0.49 9.26
N PHE A 139 -9.34 0.83 9.05
CA PHE A 139 -8.27 1.66 9.55
C PHE A 139 -8.76 2.55 10.68
N GLU A 140 -7.95 2.67 11.73
CA GLU A 140 -8.19 3.51 12.89
C GLU A 140 -6.95 4.39 13.12
N THR A 141 -7.14 5.57 13.69
CA THR A 141 -6.04 6.42 14.12
C THR A 141 -6.22 6.84 15.57
N ILE A 142 -5.13 6.91 16.33
CA ILE A 142 -5.13 7.40 17.72
C ILE A 142 -5.18 8.94 17.70
N GLU A 143 -4.27 9.57 16.96
CA GLU A 143 -4.30 10.98 16.64
C GLU A 143 -4.96 11.22 15.28
N ASN A 144 -5.45 12.43 15.04
CA ASN A 144 -5.96 12.80 13.72
C ASN A 144 -4.83 12.75 12.67
N ASP A 145 -5.11 12.23 11.48
CA ASP A 145 -4.17 12.21 10.37
C ASP A 145 -4.73 13.01 9.20
N GLU A 146 -4.00 14.03 8.75
CA GLU A 146 -4.41 14.93 7.67
C GLU A 146 -3.95 14.46 6.29
N ARG A 147 -3.45 13.23 6.18
CA ARG A 147 -3.21 12.56 4.90
C ARG A 147 -4.49 11.87 4.41
N PRO A 148 -4.65 11.67 3.09
CA PRO A 148 -5.68 10.78 2.56
C PRO A 148 -5.55 9.37 3.13
N VAL A 149 -6.66 8.63 3.13
CA VAL A 149 -6.69 7.21 3.50
C VAL A 149 -5.87 6.40 2.50
N MET A 150 -6.04 6.72 1.21
CA MET A 150 -5.46 5.96 0.11
C MET A 150 -4.73 6.86 -0.88
N TYR A 151 -3.58 6.39 -1.35
CA TYR A 151 -2.86 6.97 -2.47
C TYR A 151 -2.54 5.86 -3.47
N CYS A 152 -2.97 6.01 -4.72
CA CYS A 152 -2.71 5.06 -5.79
C CYS A 152 -2.07 5.76 -6.98
N ASN A 153 -0.97 5.21 -7.49
CA ASN A 153 -0.32 5.69 -8.71
C ASN A 153 0.05 4.53 -9.63
N ASP A 154 -0.38 4.57 -10.89
CA ASP A 154 -0.17 3.50 -11.86
C ASP A 154 -0.74 2.15 -11.36
N VAL A 155 -2.06 2.12 -11.22
CA VAL A 155 -2.79 0.93 -10.75
C VAL A 155 -3.86 0.55 -11.77
N ASN A 156 -3.89 -0.72 -12.15
CA ASN A 156 -4.87 -1.25 -13.10
C ASN A 156 -5.62 -2.41 -12.46
N GLY A 157 -6.89 -2.22 -12.14
CA GLY A 157 -7.67 -3.20 -11.40
C GLY A 157 -7.50 -3.00 -9.90
N ILE A 158 -8.42 -2.25 -9.30
CA ILE A 158 -8.56 -2.19 -7.85
C ILE A 158 -10.03 -2.40 -7.48
N GLU A 159 -10.26 -3.42 -6.67
CA GLU A 159 -11.57 -3.75 -6.12
C GLU A 159 -11.56 -3.50 -4.62
N ILE A 160 -12.52 -2.70 -4.15
CA ILE A 160 -12.71 -2.40 -2.74
C ILE A 160 -14.12 -2.80 -2.35
N ASP A 161 -14.24 -3.72 -1.39
CA ASP A 161 -15.51 -4.08 -0.79
C ASP A 161 -15.41 -3.93 0.73
N GLU A 162 -16.18 -3.00 1.29
CA GLU A 162 -16.16 -2.68 2.73
C GLU A 162 -14.78 -2.20 3.22
N LEU A 163 -14.51 -0.91 3.03
CA LEU A 163 -13.40 -0.20 3.67
C LEU A 163 -13.93 0.90 4.57
N LYS A 164 -13.49 0.93 5.83
CA LYS A 164 -13.86 1.96 6.82
C LYS A 164 -12.59 2.60 7.38
N ALA A 165 -12.56 3.94 7.39
CA ALA A 165 -11.41 4.69 7.86
C ALA A 165 -11.81 6.12 8.24
N PRO A 166 -11.15 6.77 9.22
CA PRO A 166 -11.36 8.19 9.50
C PRO A 166 -10.80 9.08 8.37
N VAL A 167 -11.50 10.17 8.05
CA VAL A 167 -11.01 11.17 7.09
C VAL A 167 -11.06 12.54 7.75
N ALA A 168 -9.90 13.21 7.81
CA ALA A 168 -9.83 14.57 8.33
C ALA A 168 -10.64 15.55 7.44
N ARG A 169 -11.25 16.55 8.07
CA ARG A 169 -12.09 17.53 7.36
C ARG A 169 -11.29 18.25 6.27
N GLY A 170 -11.82 18.27 5.05
CA GLY A 170 -11.20 18.96 3.92
C GLY A 170 -10.03 18.21 3.29
N ILE A 171 -9.80 16.95 3.70
CA ILE A 171 -8.86 16.03 3.06
C ILE A 171 -9.66 15.08 2.16
N PRO A 172 -9.24 14.85 0.89
CA PRO A 172 -9.87 13.84 0.06
C PRO A 172 -9.60 12.45 0.64
N ALA A 173 -10.57 11.54 0.53
CA ALA A 173 -10.40 10.19 1.05
C ALA A 173 -9.33 9.39 0.27
N ALA A 174 -9.24 9.61 -1.04
CA ALA A 174 -8.24 9.00 -1.92
C ALA A 174 -7.59 10.03 -2.84
N VAL A 175 -6.33 9.76 -3.21
CA VAL A 175 -5.62 10.46 -4.29
C VAL A 175 -5.23 9.42 -5.34
N LEU A 176 -5.67 9.63 -6.58
CA LEU A 176 -5.47 8.68 -7.68
C LEU A 176 -4.69 9.33 -8.83
N HIS A 177 -3.68 8.62 -9.34
CA HIS A 177 -2.92 8.99 -10.53
C HIS A 177 -2.79 7.78 -11.46
N ASN A 178 -3.18 7.93 -12.73
CA ASN A 178 -3.12 6.85 -13.72
C ASN A 178 -3.77 5.54 -13.23
N VAL A 179 -4.93 5.64 -12.59
CA VAL A 179 -5.67 4.47 -12.10
C VAL A 179 -6.78 4.10 -13.09
N LYS A 180 -6.94 2.81 -13.36
CA LYS A 180 -7.95 2.26 -14.28
C LYS A 180 -8.64 1.06 -13.64
N ASN A 181 -9.86 0.75 -14.10
CA ASN A 181 -10.66 -0.41 -13.65
C ASN A 181 -10.84 -0.42 -12.13
N ILE A 182 -11.57 0.58 -11.62
CA ILE A 182 -11.85 0.75 -10.20
C ILE A 182 -13.26 0.23 -9.92
N GLU A 183 -13.41 -0.69 -8.97
CA GLU A 183 -14.70 -1.10 -8.43
C GLU A 183 -14.76 -0.82 -6.93
N ILE A 184 -15.80 -0.14 -6.47
CA ILE A 184 -15.98 0.19 -5.06
C ILE A 184 -17.39 -0.19 -4.62
N ARG A 185 -17.47 -1.03 -3.58
CA ARG A 185 -18.68 -1.52 -2.92
C ARG A 185 -18.58 -1.30 -1.41
N HIS A 186 -19.70 -0.98 -0.77
CA HIS A 186 -19.81 -0.83 0.70
C HIS A 186 -18.74 0.07 1.37
N ALA A 187 -18.13 1.01 0.64
CA ALA A 187 -17.12 1.93 1.15
C ALA A 187 -17.55 3.40 0.89
N PRO A 188 -18.51 3.93 1.68
CA PRO A 188 -19.14 5.23 1.40
C PRO A 188 -18.14 6.40 1.34
N LEU A 189 -17.00 6.29 2.01
CA LEU A 189 -15.94 7.31 1.99
C LEU A 189 -15.30 7.53 0.60
N PHE A 190 -15.45 6.58 -0.32
CA PHE A 190 -14.90 6.67 -1.67
C PHE A 190 -15.96 6.84 -2.77
N GLN A 191 -17.22 7.13 -2.44
CA GLN A 191 -18.27 7.28 -3.45
C GLN A 191 -17.98 8.40 -4.47
N SER A 192 -17.26 9.44 -4.06
CA SER A 192 -16.85 10.52 -4.97
C SER A 192 -15.65 10.15 -5.87
N VAL A 193 -15.01 9.00 -5.65
CA VAL A 193 -13.78 8.59 -6.35
C VAL A 193 -14.07 7.92 -7.71
N VAL A 194 -15.28 7.39 -7.88
CA VAL A 194 -15.73 6.69 -9.11
C VAL A 194 -16.62 7.60 -9.97
N ALA A 195 -16.75 8.88 -9.61
CA ALA A 195 -17.71 9.80 -10.22
C ALA A 195 -17.19 10.59 -11.43
N ASP A 196 -15.92 10.38 -11.84
CA ASP A 196 -15.28 11.07 -12.98
C ASP A 196 -14.80 10.08 -14.06
#